data_AF-A0A8H6XMZ8-F1
#
_entry.id   AF-A0A8H6XMZ8-F1
#
_cell.length_a   1.000
_cell.length_b   1.000
_cell.length_c   1.000
_cell.angle_alpha   90.00
_cell.angle_beta   90.00
_cell.angle_gamma   90.00
#
_symmetry.space_group_name_H-M   'P 1'
#
loop_
_entity.id
_entity.type
_entity.pdbx_description
1 polymer ?
#
loop_
_entity_poly.entity_id
_entity_poly.type
_entity_poly.pdbx_seq_one_letter_code
_entity_poly.pdbx_strand_id
1 'polypeptide(L)'
;MLSFLQLYASDGYSEWGKSADIIAKSAGKGSWLSRRIREWAVDFIKDDENLPIAEYGKMNGSVLEDEDLAQKLHLHLQGIGKYVAAQDLVNYMATDEMKRRLNLNKGISLRTAQRWMKRMEYRWTKEPKGMYFDGHECEDVMDYRQNAFLPRWAELSKYTRKFTEDGDEIGSPEAEAAKVARKERRKTKQQALEEIDEQWDDEELERTFVAAPDGKVVVI
;
A
#
# COMPACT_ATOMS: atom_id res chain seq x y z
N MET A 1 -19.75 -34.17 5.04
CA MET A 1 -21.22 -34.23 4.85
C MET A 1 -21.56 -34.99 3.57
N LEU A 2 -20.95 -34.65 2.42
CA LEU A 2 -21.11 -35.38 1.14
C LEU A 2 -20.90 -36.91 1.24
N SER A 3 -19.81 -37.34 1.90
CA SER A 3 -19.50 -38.76 2.10
C SER A 3 -20.56 -39.52 2.91
N PHE A 4 -21.25 -38.83 3.81
CA PHE A 4 -22.35 -39.39 4.57
C PHE A 4 -23.61 -39.58 3.71
N LEU A 5 -23.98 -38.57 2.92
CA LEU A 5 -25.14 -38.67 2.01
C LEU A 5 -24.95 -39.75 0.95
N GLN A 6 -23.72 -39.91 0.42
CA GLN A 6 -23.39 -40.97 -0.53
C GLN A 6 -23.55 -42.37 0.08
N LEU A 7 -23.04 -42.57 1.30
CA LEU A 7 -23.17 -43.84 2.02
C LEU A 7 -24.64 -44.14 2.37
N TYR A 8 -25.39 -43.12 2.75
CA TYR A 8 -26.82 -43.27 3.05
C TYR A 8 -27.65 -43.63 1.81
N ALA A 9 -27.31 -43.04 0.65
CA ALA A 9 -27.93 -43.38 -0.63
C ALA A 9 -27.57 -44.80 -1.10
N SER A 10 -26.33 -45.26 -0.88
CA SER A 10 -25.91 -46.62 -1.25
C SER A 10 -26.58 -47.70 -0.39
N ASP A 11 -26.91 -47.39 0.87
CA ASP A 11 -27.62 -48.29 1.80
C ASP A 11 -29.16 -48.25 1.63
N GLY A 12 -29.65 -47.68 0.52
CA GLY A 12 -31.08 -47.65 0.20
C GLY A 12 -31.91 -46.81 1.17
N TYR A 13 -31.33 -45.75 1.74
CA TYR A 13 -32.00 -44.81 2.66
C TYR A 13 -32.51 -45.43 3.98
N SER A 14 -32.01 -46.60 4.36
CA SER A 14 -32.60 -47.39 5.45
C SER A 14 -32.06 -47.04 6.85
N GLU A 15 -30.79 -46.64 6.99
CA GLU A 15 -30.14 -46.51 8.32
C GLU A 15 -29.21 -45.30 8.46
N TRP A 16 -29.77 -44.09 8.43
CA TRP A 16 -29.03 -42.82 8.57
C TRP A 16 -28.06 -42.83 9.77
N GLY A 17 -28.52 -43.25 10.95
CA GLY A 17 -27.69 -43.26 12.17
C GLY A 17 -26.41 -44.09 12.04
N LYS A 18 -26.48 -45.26 11.39
CA LYS A 18 -25.32 -46.14 11.22
C LYS A 18 -24.37 -45.58 10.17
N SER A 19 -24.87 -45.04 9.07
CA SER A 19 -24.04 -44.38 8.06
C SER A 19 -23.28 -43.18 8.66
N ALA A 20 -23.93 -42.37 9.52
CA ALA A 20 -23.28 -41.26 10.22
C ALA A 20 -22.19 -41.74 11.21
N ASP A 21 -22.43 -42.84 11.93
CA ASP A 21 -21.46 -43.44 12.84
C ASP A 21 -20.25 -44.03 12.09
N ILE A 22 -20.46 -44.66 10.92
CA ILE A 22 -19.40 -45.18 10.07
C ILE A 22 -18.50 -44.04 9.57
N ILE A 23 -19.08 -42.97 9.05
CA ILE A 23 -18.32 -41.81 8.57
C ILE A 23 -17.60 -41.08 9.71
N ALA A 24 -18.23 -40.99 10.90
CA ALA A 24 -17.56 -40.40 12.06
C ALA A 24 -16.32 -41.21 12.47
N LYS A 25 -16.45 -42.55 12.51
CA LYS A 25 -15.33 -43.45 12.80
C LYS A 25 -14.26 -43.41 11.71
N SER A 26 -14.63 -43.37 10.44
CA SER A 26 -13.67 -43.27 9.33
C SER A 26 -12.89 -41.95 9.34
N ALA A 27 -13.49 -40.88 9.86
CA ALA A 27 -12.84 -39.59 10.10
C ALA A 27 -12.01 -39.54 11.40
N GLY A 28 -11.87 -40.66 12.12
CA GLY A 28 -11.15 -40.75 13.39
C GLY A 28 -11.82 -40.00 14.55
N LYS A 29 -13.13 -39.76 14.47
CA LYS A 29 -13.93 -39.06 15.49
C LYS A 29 -14.95 -40.02 16.14
N GLY A 30 -15.47 -39.60 17.28
CA GLY A 30 -16.48 -40.35 18.04
C GLY A 30 -17.93 -39.95 17.73
N SER A 31 -18.85 -40.39 18.60
CA SER A 31 -20.31 -40.16 18.49
C SER A 31 -20.72 -38.69 18.36
N TRP A 32 -19.88 -37.76 18.83
CA TRP A 32 -20.09 -36.33 18.66
C TRP A 32 -20.16 -35.91 17.18
N LEU A 33 -19.22 -36.38 16.33
CA LEU A 33 -19.22 -36.02 14.91
C LEU A 33 -20.44 -36.64 14.20
N SER A 34 -20.84 -37.85 14.57
CA SER A 34 -22.06 -38.48 14.07
C SER A 34 -23.31 -37.66 14.38
N ARG A 35 -23.44 -37.12 15.60
CA ARG A 35 -24.55 -36.18 15.93
C ARG A 35 -24.50 -34.93 15.06
N ARG A 36 -23.34 -34.29 14.93
CA ARG A 36 -23.17 -33.08 14.10
C ARG A 36 -23.49 -33.31 12.63
N ILE A 37 -23.06 -34.43 12.05
CA ILE A 37 -23.38 -34.78 10.65
C ILE A 37 -24.90 -34.93 10.48
N ARG A 38 -25.60 -35.54 11.44
CA ARG A 38 -27.06 -35.68 11.40
C ARG A 38 -27.77 -34.34 11.54
N GLU A 39 -27.34 -33.50 12.49
CA GLU A 39 -27.87 -32.15 12.67
C GLU A 39 -27.72 -31.33 11.38
N TRP A 40 -26.51 -31.26 10.81
CA TRP A 40 -26.27 -30.52 9.57
C TRP A 40 -27.08 -31.03 8.38
N ALA A 41 -27.26 -32.34 8.26
CA ALA A 41 -28.07 -32.89 7.18
C ALA A 41 -29.57 -32.63 7.39
N VAL A 42 -30.07 -32.60 8.62
CA VAL A 42 -31.46 -32.17 8.92
C VAL A 42 -31.63 -30.67 8.68
N ASP A 43 -30.67 -29.86 9.08
CA ASP A 43 -30.71 -28.40 8.89
C ASP A 43 -30.67 -28.05 7.40
N PHE A 44 -29.84 -28.74 6.62
CA PHE A 44 -29.78 -28.61 5.15
C PHE A 44 -31.10 -29.04 4.46
N ILE A 45 -31.77 -30.10 4.94
CA ILE A 45 -33.08 -30.50 4.39
C ILE A 45 -34.17 -29.45 4.68
N LYS A 46 -34.06 -28.74 5.81
CA LYS A 46 -35.01 -27.69 6.18
C LYS A 46 -34.76 -26.39 5.43
N ASP A 47 -33.49 -26.07 5.16
CA ASP A 47 -33.04 -24.87 4.48
C ASP A 47 -31.81 -25.19 3.63
N ASP A 48 -32.00 -25.19 2.30
CA ASP A 48 -30.97 -25.55 1.32
C ASP A 48 -29.80 -24.55 1.32
N GLU A 49 -30.01 -23.33 1.82
CA GLU A 49 -28.95 -22.32 1.96
C GLU A 49 -28.15 -22.46 3.27
N ASN A 50 -28.64 -23.25 4.24
CA ASN A 50 -28.03 -23.42 5.55
C ASN A 50 -26.94 -24.51 5.54
N LEU A 51 -25.89 -24.28 4.76
CA LEU A 51 -24.71 -25.13 4.74
C LEU A 51 -23.86 -24.89 6.00
N PRO A 52 -23.26 -25.94 6.59
CA PRO A 52 -22.32 -25.76 7.69
C PRO A 52 -21.10 -24.98 7.19
N ILE A 53 -21.07 -23.68 7.49
CA ILE A 53 -19.93 -22.82 7.23
C ILE A 53 -18.83 -23.24 8.20
N ALA A 54 -17.75 -23.78 7.65
CA ALA A 54 -16.53 -23.98 8.39
C ALA A 54 -15.98 -22.61 8.81
N GLU A 55 -16.21 -22.18 10.05
CA GLU A 55 -15.45 -21.07 10.67
C GLU A 55 -13.99 -21.49 10.98
N TYR A 56 -13.38 -22.31 10.11
CA TYR A 56 -11.98 -22.64 10.24
C TYR A 56 -11.14 -21.45 9.83
N GLY A 57 -10.42 -20.89 10.80
CA GLY A 57 -9.47 -19.82 10.56
C GLY A 57 -10.16 -18.51 10.22
N LYS A 58 -10.78 -17.86 11.22
CA LYS A 58 -10.65 -16.40 11.29
C LYS A 58 -9.15 -16.14 11.30
N MET A 59 -8.59 -15.91 10.11
CA MET A 59 -7.22 -15.46 9.99
C MET A 59 -7.19 -14.19 10.81
N ASN A 60 -6.52 -14.23 11.96
CA ASN A 60 -6.22 -13.02 12.72
C ASN A 60 -5.18 -12.25 11.89
N GLY A 61 -5.60 -11.78 10.72
CA GLY A 61 -4.81 -10.94 9.84
C GLY A 61 -4.44 -9.73 10.65
N SER A 62 -3.14 -9.45 10.70
CA SER A 62 -2.71 -8.22 11.35
C SER A 62 -3.31 -7.05 10.57
N VAL A 63 -3.73 -5.99 11.24
CA VAL A 63 -4.19 -4.76 10.59
C VAL A 63 -3.13 -4.20 9.62
N LEU A 64 -1.86 -4.56 9.81
CA LEU A 64 -0.74 -4.30 8.88
C LEU A 64 -0.78 -5.06 7.54
N GLU A 65 -1.71 -6.00 7.33
CA GLU A 65 -1.89 -6.66 6.02
C GLU A 65 -2.60 -5.75 5.02
N ASP A 66 -3.23 -4.67 5.50
CA ASP A 66 -3.66 -3.56 4.67
C ASP A 66 -2.42 -2.79 4.17
N GLU A 67 -2.08 -2.98 2.89
CA GLU A 67 -0.92 -2.36 2.24
C GLU A 67 -0.98 -0.83 2.27
N ASP A 68 -2.16 -0.24 2.10
CA ASP A 68 -2.34 1.22 2.14
C ASP A 68 -2.03 1.77 3.53
N LEU A 69 -2.42 1.04 4.57
CA LEU A 69 -2.10 1.41 5.94
C LEU A 69 -0.59 1.29 6.17
N ALA A 70 0.02 0.17 5.79
CA ALA A 70 1.45 -0.05 5.96
C ALA A 70 2.28 1.03 5.26
N GLN A 71 1.89 1.40 4.03
CA GLN A 71 2.55 2.47 3.27
C GLN A 71 2.39 3.84 3.93
N LYS A 72 1.18 4.18 4.42
CA LYS A 72 0.95 5.43 5.15
C LYS A 72 1.79 5.51 6.43
N LEU A 73 1.92 4.40 7.16
CA LEU A 73 2.79 4.31 8.33
C LEU A 73 4.27 4.50 7.95
N HIS A 74 4.73 3.87 6.87
CA HIS A 74 6.09 4.08 6.37
C HIS A 74 6.38 5.53 6.03
N LEU A 75 5.48 6.19 5.29
CA LEU A 75 5.65 7.59 4.92
C LEU A 75 5.72 8.50 6.16
N HIS A 76 4.85 8.27 7.14
CA HIS A 76 4.88 9.03 8.38
C HIS A 76 6.21 8.85 9.13
N LEU A 77 6.67 7.61 9.28
CA LEU A 77 7.92 7.30 9.97
C LEU A 77 9.15 7.83 9.23
N GLN A 78 9.16 7.81 7.89
CA GLN A 78 10.22 8.41 7.08
C GLN A 78 10.29 9.93 7.26
N GLY A 79 9.14 10.60 7.41
CA GLY A 79 9.08 12.05 7.64
C GLY A 79 9.67 12.50 8.99
N ILE A 80 9.77 11.63 9.98
CA ILE A 80 10.37 11.93 11.30
C ILE A 80 11.89 12.05 11.20
N GLY A 81 12.51 11.30 10.28
CA GLY A 81 13.95 11.34 10.02
C GLY A 81 14.71 10.16 10.62
N LYS A 82 15.92 10.41 11.14
CA LYS A 82 16.89 9.36 11.47
C LYS A 82 16.55 8.54 12.73
N TYR A 83 15.87 9.13 13.71
CA TYR A 83 15.63 8.53 15.02
C TYR A 83 14.14 8.25 15.24
N VAL A 84 13.63 7.19 14.61
CA VAL A 84 12.19 6.87 14.54
C VAL A 84 11.74 5.94 15.65
N ALA A 85 11.22 6.43 16.77
CA ALA A 85 10.85 5.61 17.93
C ALA A 85 9.53 4.84 17.76
N ALA A 86 9.39 3.70 18.45
CA ALA A 86 8.10 2.99 18.56
C ALA A 86 6.99 3.86 19.16
N GLN A 87 7.36 4.84 19.99
CA GLN A 87 6.43 5.80 20.57
C GLN A 87 5.81 6.72 19.50
N ASP A 88 6.54 7.06 18.45
CA ASP A 88 6.03 7.92 17.38
C ASP A 88 4.88 7.23 16.64
N LEU A 89 5.02 5.92 16.40
CA LEU A 89 3.95 5.12 15.83
C LEU A 89 2.72 5.04 16.75
N VAL A 90 2.92 4.96 18.07
CA VAL A 90 1.82 5.01 19.05
C VAL A 90 1.09 6.36 18.98
N ASN A 91 1.85 7.46 18.96
CA ASN A 91 1.31 8.81 18.89
C ASN A 91 0.53 9.03 17.59
N TYR A 92 1.08 8.57 16.46
CA TYR A 92 0.42 8.66 15.15
C TYR A 92 -0.91 7.91 15.12
N MET A 93 -0.92 6.67 15.62
CA MET A 93 -2.13 5.84 15.71
C MET A 93 -3.13 6.35 16.75
N ALA A 94 -2.71 7.23 17.67
CA ALA A 94 -3.61 7.88 18.61
C ALA A 94 -4.37 9.06 18.00
N THR A 95 -3.99 9.53 16.81
CA THR A 95 -4.69 10.60 16.07
C THR A 95 -6.12 10.17 15.73
N ASP A 96 -7.06 11.11 15.83
CA ASP A 96 -8.49 10.82 15.61
C ASP A 96 -8.79 10.36 14.18
N GLU A 97 -8.03 10.83 13.19
CA GLU A 97 -8.12 10.36 11.80
C GLU A 97 -7.87 8.86 11.69
N MET A 98 -6.79 8.36 12.31
CA MET A 98 -6.40 6.94 12.25
C MET A 98 -7.36 6.06 13.06
N LYS A 99 -7.84 6.57 14.21
CA LYS A 99 -8.87 5.88 15.01
C LYS A 99 -10.18 5.72 14.24
N ARG A 100 -10.63 6.77 13.55
CA ARG A 100 -11.84 6.74 12.71
C ARG A 100 -11.66 5.78 11.53
N ARG A 101 -10.54 5.85 10.81
CA ARG A 101 -10.27 4.97 9.66
C ARG A 101 -10.30 3.48 10.05
N LEU A 102 -9.76 3.12 11.21
CA LEU A 102 -9.64 1.74 11.66
C LEU A 102 -10.76 1.30 12.63
N ASN A 103 -11.74 2.17 12.90
CA ASN A 103 -12.80 1.97 13.90
C ASN A 103 -12.26 1.50 15.28
N LEU A 104 -11.12 2.07 15.70
CA LEU A 104 -10.44 1.70 16.95
C LEU A 104 -10.85 2.65 18.08
N ASN A 105 -11.40 2.08 19.16
CA ASN A 105 -11.73 2.83 20.38
C ASN A 105 -10.50 3.26 21.18
N LYS A 106 -9.38 2.53 21.05
CA LYS A 106 -8.13 2.77 21.76
C LYS A 106 -6.97 2.73 20.78
N GLY A 107 -5.97 3.56 21.03
CA GLY A 107 -4.70 3.50 20.30
C GLY A 107 -3.96 2.18 20.57
N ILE A 108 -2.95 1.91 19.74
CA ILE A 108 -2.11 0.72 19.92
C ILE A 108 -1.21 0.85 21.15
N SER A 109 -0.86 -0.28 21.75
CA SER A 109 0.13 -0.32 22.82
C SER A 109 1.56 -0.17 22.27
N LEU A 110 2.49 0.27 23.10
CA LEU A 110 3.92 0.33 22.75
C LEU A 110 4.47 -1.03 22.29
N ARG A 111 4.02 -2.13 22.92
CA ARG A 111 4.44 -3.49 22.54
C ARG A 111 3.89 -3.88 21.15
N THR A 112 2.69 -3.43 20.81
CA THR A 112 2.10 -3.63 19.48
C THR A 112 2.89 -2.85 18.44
N ALA A 113 3.19 -1.57 18.72
CA ALA A 113 4.01 -0.72 17.86
C ALA A 113 5.40 -1.33 17.58
N GLN A 114 6.06 -1.89 18.59
CA GLN A 114 7.34 -2.59 18.42
C GLN A 114 7.23 -3.83 17.50
N ARG A 115 6.18 -4.64 17.66
CA ARG A 115 5.94 -5.80 16.78
C ARG A 115 5.66 -5.34 15.35
N TRP A 116 4.92 -4.26 15.19
CA TRP A 116 4.60 -3.66 13.91
C TRP A 116 5.85 -3.16 13.20
N MET A 117 6.71 -2.40 13.89
CA MET A 117 8.00 -1.97 13.36
C MET A 117 8.88 -3.13 12.91
N LYS A 118 8.94 -4.21 13.71
CA LYS A 118 9.69 -5.42 13.33
C LYS A 118 9.10 -6.09 12.07
N ARG A 119 7.78 -6.11 11.92
CA ARG A 119 7.09 -6.70 10.76
C ARG A 119 7.25 -5.83 9.51
N MET A 120 7.30 -4.51 9.67
CA MET A 120 7.66 -3.53 8.63
C MET A 120 9.18 -3.42 8.42
N GLU A 121 9.95 -4.41 8.89
CA GLU A 121 11.40 -4.54 8.69
C GLU A 121 12.29 -3.41 9.26
N TYR A 122 11.76 -2.54 10.14
CA TYR A 122 12.60 -1.57 10.85
C TYR A 122 13.57 -2.26 11.81
N ARG A 123 14.86 -1.90 11.71
CA ARG A 123 15.93 -2.44 12.57
C ARG A 123 16.64 -1.32 13.31
N TRP A 124 16.56 -1.39 14.63
CA TRP A 124 17.36 -0.57 15.52
C TRP A 124 18.78 -1.10 15.58
N THR A 125 19.65 -0.49 14.81
CA THR A 125 21.06 -0.84 14.81
C THR A 125 21.84 0.40 15.22
N LYS A 126 22.85 0.22 16.09
CA LYS A 126 23.84 1.29 16.25
C LYS A 126 24.54 1.41 14.91
N GLU A 127 24.54 2.61 14.35
CA GLU A 127 25.37 2.87 13.18
C GLU A 127 26.82 2.52 13.55
N PRO A 128 27.46 1.59 12.82
CA PRO A 128 28.89 1.41 12.98
C PRO A 128 29.53 2.76 12.61
N LYS A 129 30.06 3.48 13.60
CA LYS A 129 30.96 4.60 13.33
C LYS A 129 32.18 4.01 12.65
N GLY A 130 32.18 4.02 11.33
CA GLY A 130 33.17 3.31 10.52
C GLY A 130 33.30 3.93 9.14
N MET A 131 34.34 4.77 9.02
CA MET A 131 35.11 5.19 7.84
C MET A 131 34.44 5.72 6.55
N TYR A 132 33.16 5.46 6.30
CA TYR A 132 32.49 5.84 5.04
C TYR A 132 31.05 6.33 5.30
N PHE A 133 30.89 7.28 6.21
CA PHE A 133 29.57 7.89 6.48
C PHE A 133 29.17 8.90 5.38
N ASP A 134 30.15 9.43 4.66
CA ASP A 134 29.99 10.09 3.37
C ASP A 134 30.87 9.34 2.36
N GLY A 135 30.25 8.69 1.38
CA GLY A 135 30.96 7.93 0.37
C GLY A 135 31.71 8.79 -0.66
N HIS A 136 31.73 10.13 -0.53
CA HIS A 136 32.25 11.06 -1.54
C HIS A 136 33.08 12.24 -1.01
N GLU A 137 33.28 12.38 0.30
CA GLU A 137 34.05 13.50 0.91
C GLU A 137 35.56 13.26 1.05
N CYS A 138 36.09 12.11 0.62
CA CYS A 138 37.52 11.85 0.70
C CYS A 138 38.26 12.72 -0.33
N GLU A 139 39.13 13.62 0.12
CA GLU A 139 39.82 14.61 -0.74
C GLU A 139 40.57 13.96 -1.90
N ASP A 140 41.14 12.78 -1.69
CA ASP A 140 41.82 11.97 -2.71
C ASP A 140 40.86 11.40 -3.77
N VAL A 141 39.69 10.95 -3.36
CA VAL A 141 38.62 10.48 -4.26
C VAL A 141 38.04 11.66 -5.05
N MET A 142 37.86 12.81 -4.40
CA MET A 142 37.43 14.05 -5.07
C MET A 142 38.48 14.54 -6.07
N ASP A 143 39.76 14.56 -5.68
CA ASP A 143 40.87 14.95 -6.53
C ASP A 143 40.96 14.03 -7.74
N TYR A 144 40.94 12.72 -7.55
CA TYR A 144 40.92 11.75 -8.64
C TYR A 144 39.70 11.91 -9.54
N ARG A 145 38.51 12.11 -8.97
CA ARG A 145 37.27 12.32 -9.74
C ARG A 145 37.39 13.57 -10.60
N GLN A 146 37.83 14.69 -10.03
CA GLN A 146 37.85 15.99 -10.67
C GLN A 146 38.99 16.13 -11.67
N ASN A 147 40.17 15.62 -11.34
CA ASN A 147 41.40 15.85 -12.10
C ASN A 147 41.78 14.68 -13.04
N ALA A 148 41.29 13.45 -12.79
CA ALA A 148 41.60 12.30 -13.65
C ALA A 148 40.36 11.72 -14.33
N PHE A 149 39.31 11.40 -13.57
CA PHE A 149 38.15 10.67 -14.11
C PHE A 149 37.28 11.54 -15.04
N LEU A 150 36.83 12.71 -14.58
CA LEU A 150 35.95 13.58 -15.37
C LEU A 150 36.60 14.07 -16.68
N PRO A 151 37.88 14.50 -16.70
CA PRO A 151 38.55 14.87 -17.96
C PRO A 151 38.64 13.70 -18.95
N ARG A 152 39.04 12.52 -18.46
CA ARG A 152 39.15 11.31 -19.30
C ARG A 152 37.79 10.82 -19.80
N TRP A 153 36.76 10.94 -18.97
CA TRP A 153 35.39 10.65 -19.37
C TRP A 153 34.88 11.66 -20.40
N ALA A 154 35.20 12.94 -20.25
CA ALA A 154 34.83 13.97 -21.22
C ALA A 154 35.46 13.71 -22.59
N GLU A 155 36.72 13.27 -22.66
CA GLU A 155 37.38 12.84 -23.88
C GLU A 155 36.68 11.65 -24.55
N LEU A 156 36.37 10.61 -23.78
CA LEU A 156 35.65 9.43 -24.28
C LEU A 156 34.21 9.76 -24.71
N SER A 157 33.56 10.69 -24.00
CA SER A 157 32.18 11.09 -24.27
C SER A 157 31.99 11.71 -25.66
N LYS A 158 33.06 12.22 -26.30
CA LYS A 158 33.05 12.73 -27.67
C LYS A 158 32.78 11.64 -28.70
N TYR A 159 33.17 10.41 -28.39
CA TYR A 159 33.00 9.23 -29.24
C TYR A 159 31.79 8.38 -28.84
N THR A 160 31.03 8.84 -27.85
CA THR A 160 29.89 8.12 -27.30
C THR A 160 28.61 8.78 -27.78
N ARG A 161 27.66 7.99 -28.29
CA ARG A 161 26.33 8.51 -28.67
C ARG A 161 25.54 8.85 -27.41
N LYS A 162 24.86 9.99 -27.44
CA LYS A 162 23.99 10.44 -26.35
C LYS A 162 22.57 10.48 -26.88
N PHE A 163 21.64 9.92 -26.14
CA PHE A 163 20.22 9.85 -26.52
C PHE A 163 19.39 10.70 -25.57
N THR A 164 18.32 11.28 -26.10
CA THR A 164 17.28 11.93 -25.29
C THR A 164 16.37 10.89 -24.64
N GLU A 165 15.55 11.30 -23.66
CA GLU A 165 14.56 10.44 -22.99
C GLU A 165 13.56 9.83 -23.98
N ASP A 166 13.30 10.54 -25.09
CA ASP A 166 12.44 10.13 -26.19
C ASP A 166 13.15 9.17 -27.20
N GLY A 167 14.43 8.85 -26.99
CA GLY A 167 15.18 7.87 -27.79
C GLY A 167 15.97 8.45 -28.97
N ASP A 168 15.95 9.76 -29.19
CA ASP A 168 16.63 10.41 -30.32
C ASP A 168 18.09 10.78 -29.99
N GLU A 169 19.00 10.61 -30.96
CA GLU A 169 20.41 10.99 -30.83
C GLU A 169 20.58 12.52 -30.69
N ILE A 170 21.23 12.94 -29.60
CA ILE A 170 21.53 14.35 -29.29
C ILE A 170 22.56 14.87 -30.30
N GLY A 171 22.15 15.87 -31.11
CA GLY A 171 22.98 16.49 -32.15
C GLY A 171 22.60 16.09 -33.58
N SER A 172 21.62 15.19 -33.76
CA SER A 172 20.94 15.04 -35.04
C SER A 172 20.17 16.33 -35.37
N PRO A 173 20.16 16.81 -36.64
CA PRO A 173 19.33 17.95 -37.05
C PRO A 173 17.84 17.76 -36.69
N GLU A 174 17.38 16.51 -36.60
CA GLU A 174 16.04 16.13 -36.19
C GLU A 174 15.78 16.41 -34.69
N ALA A 175 16.76 16.15 -33.82
CA ALA A 175 16.69 16.41 -32.39
C ALA A 175 16.74 17.91 -32.06
N GLU A 176 17.46 18.72 -32.86
CA GLU A 176 17.43 20.18 -32.72
C GLU A 176 16.10 20.77 -33.15
N ALA A 177 15.54 20.31 -34.27
CA ALA A 177 14.19 20.69 -34.71
C ALA A 177 13.12 20.32 -33.67
N ALA A 178 13.20 19.13 -33.07
CA ALA A 178 12.30 18.69 -32.00
C ALA A 178 12.40 19.57 -30.73
N LYS A 179 13.62 19.98 -30.34
CA LYS A 179 13.82 20.91 -29.21
C LYS A 179 13.21 22.29 -29.48
N VAL A 180 13.40 22.83 -30.68
CA VAL A 180 12.80 24.11 -31.08
C VAL A 180 11.27 24.01 -31.07
N ALA A 181 10.70 22.98 -31.68
CA ALA A 181 9.26 22.74 -31.70
C ALA A 181 8.67 22.57 -30.28
N ARG A 182 9.38 21.89 -29.36
CA ARG A 182 8.94 21.73 -27.97
C ARG A 182 8.98 23.06 -27.20
N LYS A 183 9.98 23.91 -27.47
CA LYS A 183 10.10 25.24 -26.89
C LYS A 183 8.99 26.17 -27.38
N GLU A 184 8.66 26.11 -28.67
CA GLU A 184 7.52 26.83 -29.25
C GLU A 184 6.19 26.36 -28.65
N ARG A 185 5.96 25.05 -28.52
CA ARG A 185 4.75 24.49 -27.85
C ARG A 185 4.63 24.91 -26.39
N ARG A 186 5.75 25.00 -25.66
CA ARG A 186 5.73 25.51 -24.27
C ARG A 186 5.38 26.98 -24.23
N LYS A 187 5.91 27.77 -25.16
CA LYS A 187 5.61 29.20 -25.26
C LYS A 187 4.14 29.44 -25.62
N THR A 188 3.58 28.70 -26.58
CA THR A 188 2.16 28.80 -26.93
C THR A 188 1.25 28.33 -25.80
N LYS A 189 1.63 27.26 -25.08
CA LYS A 189 0.88 26.80 -23.91
C LYS A 189 0.89 27.82 -22.76
N GLN A 190 2.04 28.48 -22.52
CA GLN A 190 2.15 29.56 -21.53
C GLN A 190 1.31 30.77 -21.93
N GLN A 191 1.39 31.18 -23.20
CA GLN A 191 0.58 32.29 -23.71
C GLN A 191 -0.92 32.01 -23.60
N ALA A 192 -1.35 30.77 -23.90
CA ALA A 192 -2.75 30.37 -23.71
C ALA A 192 -3.17 30.30 -22.23
N LEU A 193 -2.25 29.95 -21.32
CA LEU A 193 -2.52 29.98 -19.88
C LEU A 193 -2.62 31.41 -19.36
N GLU A 194 -1.75 32.30 -19.82
CA GLU A 194 -1.80 33.73 -19.51
C GLU A 194 -3.08 34.36 -20.06
N GLU A 195 -3.50 34.02 -21.28
CA GLU A 195 -4.75 34.50 -21.87
C GLU A 195 -5.99 33.96 -21.13
N ILE A 196 -5.94 32.73 -20.61
CA ILE A 196 -6.98 32.20 -19.72
C ILE A 196 -7.01 32.97 -18.39
N ASP A 197 -5.84 33.28 -17.80
CA ASP A 197 -5.74 34.03 -16.54
C ASP A 197 -6.18 35.49 -16.72
N GLU A 198 -5.89 36.10 -17.87
CA GLU A 198 -6.30 37.47 -18.23
C GLU A 198 -7.79 37.57 -18.59
N GLN A 199 -8.40 36.47 -19.06
CA GLN A 199 -9.82 36.38 -19.37
C GLN A 199 -10.68 36.02 -18.15
N TRP A 200 -10.06 35.60 -17.04
CA TRP A 200 -10.71 35.53 -15.73
C TRP A 200 -10.69 36.93 -15.10
N ASP A 201 -11.61 37.79 -15.53
CA ASP A 201 -11.85 39.09 -14.89
C ASP A 201 -12.27 38.90 -13.41
N ASP A 202 -11.66 39.68 -12.51
CA ASP A 202 -11.95 39.75 -11.07
C ASP A 202 -13.45 40.05 -10.74
N GLU A 203 -14.29 40.37 -11.73
CA GLU A 203 -15.72 40.63 -11.57
C GLU A 203 -16.58 39.38 -11.28
N GLU A 204 -16.13 38.15 -11.61
CA GLU A 204 -16.90 36.93 -11.29
C GLU A 204 -16.66 36.42 -9.86
N LEU A 205 -15.54 36.78 -9.25
CA LEU A 205 -15.25 36.47 -7.85
C LEU A 205 -16.11 37.31 -6.90
N GLU A 206 -16.51 38.53 -7.26
CA GLU A 206 -17.45 39.30 -6.43
C GLU A 206 -18.92 38.88 -6.60
N ARG A 207 -19.27 38.21 -7.71
CA ARG A 207 -20.66 37.77 -7.97
C ARG A 207 -21.07 36.49 -7.25
N THR A 208 -20.11 35.73 -6.73
CA THR A 208 -20.38 34.52 -5.93
C THR A 208 -20.37 34.78 -4.42
N PHE A 209 -19.84 35.93 -3.97
CA PHE A 209 -19.82 36.32 -2.56
C PHE A 209 -20.89 37.37 -2.24
N VAL A 210 -22.18 37.00 -2.37
CA VAL A 210 -23.25 37.71 -1.67
C VAL A 210 -23.14 37.36 -0.18
N ALA A 211 -22.67 38.31 0.61
CA ALA A 211 -22.48 38.21 2.05
C ALA A 211 -23.76 37.77 2.77
N ALA A 212 -23.75 36.57 3.35
CA ALA A 212 -24.70 36.18 4.38
C ALA A 212 -24.37 36.93 5.69
N PRO A 213 -25.37 37.46 6.43
CA PRO A 213 -25.14 38.36 7.57
C PRO A 213 -24.47 37.71 8.79
N ASP A 214 -24.23 36.41 8.78
CA ASP A 214 -23.74 35.65 9.93
C ASP A 214 -22.39 34.99 9.65
N GLY A 215 -21.37 35.79 9.34
CA GLY A 215 -19.95 35.59 9.69
C GLY A 215 -19.31 34.19 9.62
N LYS A 216 -19.80 33.26 8.80
CA LYS A 216 -19.25 31.92 8.63
C LYS A 216 -18.99 31.66 7.15
N VAL A 217 -17.71 31.69 6.80
CA VAL A 217 -17.22 31.26 5.49
C VAL A 217 -17.21 29.74 5.49
N VAL A 218 -18.07 29.13 4.67
CA VAL A 218 -18.01 27.70 4.35
C VAL A 218 -17.14 27.58 3.11
N VAL A 219 -15.99 26.91 3.27
CA VAL A 219 -15.13 26.50 2.15
C VAL A 219 -15.61 25.12 1.71
N ILE A 220 -15.93 24.98 0.42
CA ILE A 220 -15.99 23.67 -0.26
C ILE A 220 -14.60 23.35 -0.76
#